data_AF-A0A0Q4LT15-F1
#
_entry.id   AF-A0A0Q4LT15-F1
#
_cell.length_a   1.000
_cell.length_b   1.000
_cell.length_c   1.000
_cell.angle_alpha   90.00
_cell.angle_beta   90.00
_cell.angle_gamma   90.00
#
_symmetry.space_group_name_H-M   'P 1'
#
loop_
_entity.id
_entity.type
_entity.pdbx_description
1 polymer ?
#
loop_
_entity_poly.entity_id
_entity_poly.type
_entity_poly.pdbx_seq_one_letter_code
_entity_poly.pdbx_strand_id
1 'polypeptide(L)'
;MRTGLIFATEEAERQPGVLAATLPFGGMTLIEYQARLLIGAGVTQLLVAVARVTPTLAAAINRIGRRGASVDLVRSAEEAVARAHPLGTILALADGLVTTDAVVAAMALEPADTLLVTPDDDAATAVERVDAGHCWAGVATLSVDRLHDVVRLPREYDFQSTLLRVATQAGAGHVLLPARAIRAGHGVERDAATLEVRSRDVLASLAEARSGWIDRYCFTPLTRLILPLFVRRRVPAVGVLGAGAAIALGGLAAIPWWGAGPAAVVMVVAMVLLSAGSLLGWLRGEDAQARLGEQGIAVLGVLSVLGIAGVQASSVGSGTAAVLGLAGMAATLIGERVPGPVAPWAASAATALVLLVPFALGGMTTIGLALIALHGAVSLTMAIETLRRRV
;
A
#
# COMPACT_ATOMS: atom_id res chain seq x y z
N MET A 1 -7.21 3.72 20.10
CA MET A 1 -7.91 2.83 19.14
C MET A 1 -8.35 3.67 17.96
N ARG A 2 -8.18 3.21 16.71
CA ARG A 2 -8.54 3.98 15.51
C ARG A 2 -9.72 3.34 14.80
N THR A 3 -10.73 4.17 14.52
CA THR A 3 -11.91 3.83 13.75
C THR A 3 -11.82 4.57 12.41
N GLY A 4 -12.07 3.87 11.31
CA GLY A 4 -12.16 4.48 9.99
C GLY A 4 -13.60 4.82 9.69
N LEU A 5 -13.87 5.99 9.11
CA LEU A 5 -15.18 6.38 8.64
C LEU A 5 -15.11 6.62 7.13
N ILE A 6 -15.89 5.88 6.36
CA ILE A 6 -15.99 6.09 4.90
C ILE A 6 -17.40 6.61 4.61
N PHE A 7 -17.50 7.74 3.92
CA PHE A 7 -18.77 8.21 3.37
C PHE A 7 -19.04 7.53 2.03
N ALA A 8 -20.22 6.94 1.88
CA ALA A 8 -20.70 6.25 0.68
C ALA A 8 -22.19 6.57 0.48
N THR A 9 -22.47 7.86 0.34
CA THR A 9 -23.82 8.46 0.29
C THR A 9 -24.19 8.96 -1.10
N GLU A 10 -23.21 9.40 -1.89
CA GLU A 10 -23.39 10.07 -3.17
C GLU A 10 -23.52 9.07 -4.33
N GLU A 11 -24.32 9.46 -5.32
CA GLU A 11 -24.43 8.72 -6.57
C GLU A 11 -23.28 9.08 -7.53
N ALA A 12 -22.91 8.11 -8.37
CA ALA A 12 -21.96 8.31 -9.44
C ALA A 12 -22.54 9.27 -10.49
N GLU A 13 -21.70 10.16 -11.00
CA GLU A 13 -22.12 11.09 -12.05
C GLU A 13 -22.57 10.31 -13.28
N ARG A 14 -23.70 10.74 -13.86
CA ARG A 14 -24.26 10.17 -15.10
C ARG A 14 -24.67 8.69 -14.99
N GLN A 15 -24.72 8.12 -13.77
CA GLN A 15 -25.20 6.76 -13.49
C GLN A 15 -26.16 6.75 -12.29
N PRO A 16 -27.42 7.19 -12.47
CA PRO A 16 -28.41 7.21 -11.40
C PRO A 16 -28.58 5.83 -10.78
N GLY A 17 -28.66 5.77 -9.45
CA GLY A 17 -28.81 4.52 -8.72
C GLY A 17 -27.50 3.74 -8.51
N VAL A 18 -26.35 4.19 -9.01
CA VAL A 18 -25.04 3.63 -8.69
C VAL A 18 -24.35 4.53 -7.68
N LEU A 19 -23.83 3.98 -6.58
CA LEU A 19 -23.08 4.77 -5.59
C LEU A 19 -21.65 5.00 -6.10
N ALA A 20 -21.12 6.21 -5.94
CA ALA A 20 -19.76 6.57 -6.32
C ALA A 20 -18.73 5.65 -5.65
N ALA A 21 -18.93 5.35 -4.37
CA ALA A 21 -18.15 4.39 -3.59
C ALA A 21 -18.10 2.96 -4.19
N THR A 22 -19.04 2.57 -5.05
CA THR A 22 -19.08 1.24 -5.68
C THR A 22 -18.50 1.20 -7.10
N LEU A 23 -18.02 2.34 -7.60
CA LEU A 23 -17.38 2.40 -8.92
C LEU A 23 -16.11 1.52 -8.98
N PRO A 24 -15.80 0.95 -10.16
CA PRO A 24 -14.64 0.10 -10.33
C PRO A 24 -13.34 0.89 -10.16
N PHE A 25 -12.38 0.31 -9.44
CA PHE A 25 -11.08 0.87 -9.12
C PHE A 25 -10.03 -0.26 -9.07
N GLY A 26 -9.17 -0.35 -10.09
CA GLY A 26 -7.99 -1.26 -10.05
C GLY A 26 -8.30 -2.73 -9.75
N GLY A 27 -9.37 -3.29 -10.31
CA GLY A 27 -9.79 -4.68 -10.07
C GLY A 27 -10.68 -4.90 -8.82
N MET A 28 -10.97 -3.85 -8.07
CA MET A 28 -11.86 -3.85 -6.90
C MET A 28 -12.84 -2.66 -6.98
N THR A 29 -13.70 -2.45 -5.98
CA THR A 29 -14.50 -1.22 -5.87
C THR A 29 -13.76 -0.12 -5.10
N LEU A 30 -14.13 1.14 -5.32
CA LEU A 30 -13.51 2.29 -4.64
C LEU A 30 -13.59 2.17 -3.11
N ILE A 31 -14.73 1.76 -2.55
CA ILE A 31 -14.89 1.55 -1.11
C ILE A 31 -13.96 0.45 -0.57
N GLU A 32 -13.76 -0.62 -1.33
CA GLU A 32 -12.81 -1.67 -0.93
C GLU A 32 -11.38 -1.11 -0.92
N TYR A 33 -11.06 -0.19 -1.83
CA TYR A 33 -9.75 0.43 -1.92
C TYR A 33 -9.53 1.38 -0.74
N GLN A 34 -10.50 2.24 -0.45
CA GLN A 34 -10.47 3.14 0.71
C GLN A 34 -10.38 2.38 2.04
N ALA A 35 -11.14 1.29 2.19
CA ALA A 35 -11.05 0.39 3.34
C ALA A 35 -9.63 -0.20 3.50
N ARG A 36 -9.00 -0.60 2.38
CA ARG A 36 -7.61 -1.08 2.39
C ARG A 36 -6.63 -0.01 2.87
N LEU A 37 -6.81 1.26 2.48
CA LEU A 37 -5.97 2.36 2.94
C LEU A 37 -6.11 2.58 4.45
N LEU A 38 -7.34 2.58 4.97
CA LEU A 38 -7.61 2.74 6.40
C LEU A 38 -7.02 1.60 7.23
N ILE A 39 -7.22 0.35 6.80
CA ILE A 39 -6.61 -0.83 7.46
C ILE A 39 -5.07 -0.69 7.46
N GLY A 40 -4.48 -0.27 6.35
CA GLY A 40 -3.05 -0.01 6.24
C GLY A 40 -2.53 1.09 7.19
N ALA A 41 -3.38 2.07 7.53
CA ALA A 41 -3.09 3.12 8.51
C ALA A 41 -3.33 2.68 9.97
N GLY A 42 -3.63 1.40 10.21
CA GLY A 42 -3.84 0.83 11.54
C GLY A 42 -5.26 1.02 12.10
N VAL A 43 -6.25 1.23 11.22
CA VAL A 43 -7.67 1.19 11.61
C VAL A 43 -8.08 -0.25 11.92
N THR A 44 -8.78 -0.42 13.03
CA THR A 44 -9.23 -1.74 13.53
C THR A 44 -10.72 -1.98 13.35
N GLN A 45 -11.51 -0.90 13.23
CA GLN A 45 -12.95 -0.91 13.00
C GLN A 45 -13.29 0.07 11.89
N LEU A 46 -14.10 -0.36 10.93
CA LEU A 46 -14.57 0.46 9.82
C LEU A 46 -16.06 0.76 10.01
N LEU A 47 -16.40 2.03 10.03
CA LEU A 47 -17.77 2.53 9.90
C LEU A 47 -17.95 3.00 8.46
N VAL A 48 -19.03 2.58 7.81
CA VAL A 48 -19.39 3.04 6.46
C VAL A 48 -20.72 3.79 6.57
N ALA A 49 -20.64 5.10 6.40
CA ALA A 49 -21.79 5.99 6.37
C ALA A 49 -22.50 5.86 5.02
N VAL A 50 -23.75 5.39 5.04
CA VAL A 50 -24.52 5.07 3.84
C VAL A 50 -25.91 5.69 3.91
N ALA A 51 -26.37 6.26 2.80
CA ALA A 51 -27.76 6.68 2.65
C ALA A 51 -28.66 5.46 2.35
N ARG A 52 -28.14 4.50 1.58
CA ARG A 52 -28.85 3.29 1.15
C ARG A 52 -27.88 2.12 0.95
N VAL A 53 -28.38 0.91 1.16
CA VAL A 53 -27.60 -0.31 0.95
C VAL A 53 -28.02 -0.95 -0.37
N THR A 54 -27.16 -0.85 -1.38
CA THR A 54 -27.36 -1.53 -2.67
C THR A 54 -26.77 -2.95 -2.63
N PRO A 55 -27.19 -3.87 -3.53
CA PRO A 55 -26.59 -5.20 -3.62
C PRO A 55 -25.07 -5.15 -3.92
N THR A 56 -24.63 -4.17 -4.73
CA THR A 56 -23.21 -3.96 -5.05
C THR A 56 -22.41 -3.54 -3.83
N LEU A 57 -22.96 -2.62 -3.02
CA LEU A 57 -22.34 -2.17 -1.77
C LEU A 57 -22.27 -3.30 -0.73
N ALA A 58 -23.36 -4.06 -0.56
CA ALA A 58 -23.39 -5.20 0.35
C ALA A 58 -22.35 -6.26 -0.04
N ALA A 59 -22.20 -6.54 -1.34
CA ALA A 59 -21.18 -7.45 -1.85
C ALA A 59 -19.75 -6.94 -1.59
N ALA A 60 -19.51 -5.64 -1.74
CA ALA A 60 -18.22 -5.00 -1.43
C ALA A 60 -17.88 -5.11 0.06
N ILE A 61 -18.83 -4.80 0.94
CA ILE A 61 -18.67 -4.92 2.40
C ILE A 61 -18.34 -6.36 2.81
N ASN A 62 -19.04 -7.34 2.26
CA ASN A 62 -18.75 -8.76 2.51
C ASN A 62 -17.35 -9.19 2.04
N ARG A 63 -16.80 -8.57 0.99
CA ARG A 63 -15.41 -8.79 0.57
C ARG A 63 -14.41 -8.14 1.54
N ILE A 64 -14.72 -6.95 2.05
CA ILE A 64 -13.90 -6.27 3.08
C ILE A 64 -13.87 -7.11 4.36
N GLY A 65 -15.03 -7.55 4.86
CA GLY A 65 -15.14 -8.34 6.10
C GLY A 65 -14.38 -9.66 6.05
N ARG A 66 -14.38 -10.35 4.90
CA ARG A 66 -13.57 -11.58 4.70
C ARG A 66 -12.06 -11.37 4.82
N ARG A 67 -11.57 -10.12 4.75
CA ARG A 67 -10.15 -9.77 4.92
C ARG A 67 -9.80 -9.44 6.38
N GLY A 68 -10.72 -9.68 7.33
CA GLY A 68 -10.46 -9.60 8.77
C GLY A 68 -10.75 -8.23 9.40
N ALA A 69 -11.37 -7.30 8.68
CA ALA A 69 -11.80 -6.02 9.25
C ALA A 69 -13.25 -6.10 9.75
N SER A 70 -13.52 -5.56 10.93
CA SER A 70 -14.90 -5.33 11.38
C SER A 70 -15.47 -4.15 10.57
N VAL A 71 -16.59 -4.38 9.89
CA VAL A 71 -17.26 -3.36 9.05
C VAL A 71 -18.69 -3.21 9.53
N ASP A 72 -19.01 -1.99 9.95
CA ASP A 72 -20.32 -1.61 10.43
C ASP A 72 -20.93 -0.56 9.49
N LEU A 73 -22.16 -0.80 9.06
CA LEU A 73 -22.94 0.20 8.33
C LEU A 73 -23.61 1.15 9.32
N VAL A 74 -23.51 2.45 9.03
CA VAL A 74 -24.15 3.50 9.81
C VAL A 74 -24.92 4.44 8.88
N ARG A 75 -26.09 4.89 9.30
CA ARG A 75 -26.94 5.82 8.55
C ARG A 75 -26.97 7.23 9.12
N SER A 76 -26.45 7.40 10.33
CA SER A 76 -26.43 8.69 11.02
C SER A 76 -25.25 8.79 11.99
N ALA A 77 -25.02 10.00 12.50
CA ALA A 77 -24.03 10.27 13.53
C ALA A 77 -24.33 9.48 14.82
N GLU A 78 -25.60 9.28 15.19
CA GLU A 78 -25.99 8.50 16.37
C GLU A 78 -25.54 7.04 16.26
N GLU A 79 -25.78 6.42 15.11
CA GLU A 79 -25.34 5.04 14.86
C GLU A 79 -23.81 4.95 14.84
N ALA A 80 -23.12 5.97 14.32
CA ALA A 80 -21.66 6.04 14.33
C ALA A 80 -21.12 6.16 15.77
N VAL A 81 -21.67 7.04 16.59
CA VAL A 81 -21.31 7.19 18.02
C VAL A 81 -21.54 5.90 18.78
N ALA A 82 -22.68 5.23 18.57
CA ALA A 82 -23.03 4.01 19.28
C ALA A 82 -22.03 2.85 19.03
N ARG A 83 -21.34 2.88 17.88
CA ARG A 83 -20.37 1.84 17.48
C ARG A 83 -18.92 2.25 17.68
N ALA A 84 -18.61 3.54 17.68
CA ALA A 84 -17.26 4.04 17.85
C ALA A 84 -16.78 3.85 19.31
N HIS A 85 -15.50 3.55 19.48
CA HIS A 85 -14.90 3.51 20.82
C HIS A 85 -14.85 4.92 21.41
N PRO A 86 -15.32 5.19 22.65
CA PRO A 86 -15.44 6.55 23.20
C PRO A 86 -14.13 7.36 23.22
N LEU A 87 -13.01 6.69 23.51
CA LEU A 87 -11.66 7.29 23.50
C LEU A 87 -10.91 7.08 22.17
N GLY A 88 -11.65 6.80 21.11
CA GLY A 88 -11.12 6.52 19.79
C GLY A 88 -10.78 7.80 19.01
N THR A 89 -9.99 7.63 17.96
CA THR A 89 -9.82 8.66 16.92
C THR A 89 -10.43 8.14 15.62
N ILE A 90 -11.11 9.02 14.91
CA ILE A 90 -11.79 8.72 13.66
C ILE A 90 -10.92 9.21 12.50
N LEU A 91 -10.60 8.31 11.58
CA LEU A 91 -9.97 8.67 10.31
C LEU A 91 -11.05 8.64 9.24
N ALA A 92 -11.56 9.82 8.87
CA ALA A 92 -12.67 10.00 7.94
C ALA A 92 -12.16 10.21 6.50
N LEU A 93 -12.76 9.50 5.55
CA LEU A 93 -12.52 9.62 4.12
C LEU A 93 -13.79 10.08 3.40
N ALA A 94 -13.66 11.07 2.53
CA ALA A 94 -14.75 11.55 1.68
C ALA A 94 -15.28 10.46 0.75
N ASP A 95 -16.54 10.58 0.39
CA ASP A 95 -17.10 9.82 -0.72
C ASP A 95 -16.39 10.17 -2.02
N GLY A 96 -16.07 9.16 -2.83
CA GLY A 96 -15.32 9.35 -4.07
C GLY A 96 -13.81 9.62 -3.89
N LEU A 97 -13.26 9.61 -2.67
CA LEU A 97 -11.84 9.88 -2.46
C LEU A 97 -10.94 8.81 -3.10
N VAL A 98 -10.05 9.29 -3.95
CA VAL A 98 -8.89 8.57 -4.45
C VAL A 98 -7.64 9.19 -3.85
N THR A 99 -6.82 8.39 -3.16
CA THR A 99 -5.54 8.87 -2.62
C THR A 99 -4.57 7.71 -2.39
N THR A 100 -3.38 7.96 -1.85
CA THR A 100 -2.35 6.96 -1.58
C THR A 100 -2.29 6.58 -0.11
N ASP A 101 -1.65 5.43 0.18
CA ASP A 101 -1.37 4.98 1.54
C ASP A 101 -0.55 6.00 2.34
N ALA A 102 0.41 6.66 1.69
CA ALA A 102 1.24 7.69 2.31
C ALA A 102 0.43 8.87 2.86
N VAL A 103 -0.64 9.29 2.17
CA VAL A 103 -1.51 10.39 2.63
C VAL A 103 -2.33 9.96 3.84
N VAL A 104 -2.99 8.81 3.76
CA VAL A 104 -3.83 8.29 4.85
C VAL A 104 -3.00 7.95 6.08
N ALA A 105 -1.81 7.37 5.90
CA ALA A 105 -0.89 7.05 6.99
C ALA A 105 -0.28 8.31 7.62
N ALA A 106 -0.03 9.37 6.85
CA ALA A 106 0.40 10.65 7.40
C ALA A 106 -0.71 11.27 8.26
N MET A 107 -1.94 11.35 7.73
CA MET A 107 -3.08 11.89 8.47
C MET A 107 -3.40 11.10 9.74
N ALA A 108 -3.20 9.77 9.74
CA ALA A 108 -3.39 8.95 10.92
C ALA A 108 -2.42 9.26 12.09
N LEU A 109 -1.32 9.98 11.81
CA LEU A 109 -0.33 10.42 12.80
C LEU A 109 -0.57 11.84 13.29
N GLU A 110 -1.40 12.61 12.59
CA GLU A 110 -1.79 13.95 12.99
C GLU A 110 -2.66 13.90 14.25
N PRO A 111 -2.67 14.97 15.06
CA PRO A 111 -3.54 15.06 16.22
C PRO A 111 -5.02 14.98 15.82
N ALA A 112 -5.86 14.57 16.76
CA ALA A 112 -7.30 14.62 16.57
C ALA A 112 -7.76 16.05 16.25
N ASP A 113 -8.81 16.15 15.45
CA ASP A 113 -9.36 17.38 14.89
C ASP A 113 -8.36 18.08 13.96
N THR A 114 -7.90 17.34 12.94
CA THR A 114 -7.05 17.83 11.85
C THR A 114 -7.67 17.51 10.49
N LEU A 115 -7.76 18.51 9.60
CA LEU A 115 -8.28 18.40 8.25
C LEU A 115 -7.14 18.47 7.23
N LEU A 116 -7.12 17.55 6.27
CA LEU A 116 -6.30 17.70 5.08
C LEU A 116 -6.96 18.73 4.16
N VAL A 117 -6.24 19.78 3.81
CA VAL A 117 -6.79 20.89 3.01
C VAL A 117 -5.98 21.16 1.75
N THR A 118 -6.64 21.73 0.75
CA THR A 118 -6.06 22.19 -0.51
C THR A 118 -6.52 23.64 -0.75
N PRO A 119 -5.77 24.48 -1.47
CA PRO A 119 -6.24 25.80 -1.84
C PRO A 119 -7.55 25.76 -2.65
N ASP A 120 -8.42 26.77 -2.48
CA ASP A 120 -9.78 26.83 -3.09
C ASP A 120 -9.78 26.83 -4.63
N ASP A 121 -8.64 27.17 -5.27
CA ASP A 121 -8.51 27.16 -6.73
C ASP A 121 -8.31 25.77 -7.35
N ASP A 122 -8.07 24.73 -6.52
CA ASP A 122 -7.88 23.36 -6.99
C ASP A 122 -9.17 22.53 -6.93
N ALA A 123 -10.08 22.80 -7.86
CA ALA A 123 -11.40 22.16 -7.96
C ALA A 123 -11.35 20.62 -8.09
N ALA A 124 -10.23 20.07 -8.56
CA ALA A 124 -10.05 18.63 -8.77
C ALA A 124 -9.77 17.86 -7.46
N THR A 125 -9.29 18.56 -6.43
CA THR A 125 -8.94 18.01 -5.12
C THR A 125 -9.84 18.53 -3.99
N ALA A 126 -10.58 19.61 -4.25
CA ALA A 126 -11.53 20.21 -3.32
C ALA A 126 -12.84 19.41 -3.20
N VAL A 127 -13.26 19.14 -1.96
CA VAL A 127 -14.56 18.53 -1.64
C VAL A 127 -15.54 19.58 -1.13
N GLU A 128 -15.16 20.27 -0.06
CA GLU A 128 -16.01 21.23 0.64
C GLU A 128 -15.16 22.38 1.17
N ARG A 129 -15.65 23.62 1.07
CA ARG A 129 -14.94 24.80 1.57
C ARG A 129 -14.91 24.78 3.09
N VAL A 130 -13.70 24.86 3.65
CA VAL A 130 -13.46 24.90 5.11
C VAL A 130 -13.33 26.34 5.58
N ASP A 131 -12.58 27.17 4.83
CA ASP A 131 -12.43 28.59 5.11
C ASP A 131 -12.41 29.43 3.81
N ALA A 132 -11.98 30.69 3.90
CA ALA A 132 -11.95 31.61 2.76
C ALA A 132 -10.92 31.24 1.68
N GLY A 133 -9.87 30.48 2.01
CA GLY A 133 -8.78 30.12 1.11
C GLY A 133 -8.56 28.61 0.94
N HIS A 134 -9.24 27.77 1.72
CA HIS A 134 -9.00 26.34 1.75
C HIS A 134 -10.27 25.50 1.63
N CYS A 135 -10.12 24.40 0.90
CA CYS A 135 -11.08 23.32 0.75
C CYS A 135 -10.56 22.05 1.42
N TRP A 136 -11.47 21.25 1.96
CA TRP A 136 -11.18 19.92 2.45
C TRP A 136 -10.77 19.02 1.28
N ALA A 137 -9.63 18.34 1.42
CA ALA A 137 -9.07 17.41 0.46
C ALA A 137 -9.45 15.95 0.77
N GLY A 138 -10.60 15.75 1.42
CA GLY A 138 -11.23 14.45 1.58
C GLY A 138 -10.64 13.50 2.61
N VAL A 139 -9.64 13.90 3.42
CA VAL A 139 -9.15 13.12 4.57
C VAL A 139 -9.19 13.97 5.83
N ALA A 140 -9.69 13.42 6.93
CA ALA A 140 -9.72 14.11 8.22
C ALA A 140 -9.43 13.13 9.36
N THR A 141 -8.73 13.61 10.39
CA THR A 141 -8.53 12.92 11.65
C THR A 141 -9.34 13.64 12.71
N LEU A 142 -10.37 13.02 13.27
CA LEU A 142 -11.37 13.65 14.13
C LEU A 142 -11.48 12.93 15.48
N SER A 143 -11.80 13.67 16.52
CA SER A 143 -12.20 13.08 17.81
C SER A 143 -13.65 12.54 17.75
N VAL A 144 -13.95 11.55 18.60
CA VAL A 144 -15.32 11.03 18.72
C VAL A 144 -16.28 12.08 19.29
N ASP A 145 -15.77 13.05 20.04
CA ASP A 145 -16.53 14.21 20.52
C ASP A 145 -17.17 15.00 19.37
N ARG A 146 -16.50 15.10 18.21
CA ARG A 146 -17.08 15.72 17.01
C ARG A 146 -18.32 14.98 16.51
N LEU A 147 -18.36 13.65 16.59
CA LEU A 147 -19.59 12.91 16.28
C LEU A 147 -20.70 13.20 17.28
N HIS A 148 -20.38 13.31 18.58
CA HIS A 148 -21.35 13.69 19.61
C HIS A 148 -21.92 15.08 19.38
N ASP A 149 -21.11 16.03 18.92
CA ASP A 149 -21.55 17.37 18.57
C ASP A 149 -22.52 17.33 17.37
N VAL A 150 -22.26 16.50 16.36
CA VAL A 150 -23.17 16.31 15.22
C VAL A 150 -24.50 15.70 15.63
N VAL A 151 -24.52 14.77 16.59
CA VAL A 151 -25.76 14.17 17.13
C VAL A 151 -26.72 15.19 17.73
N ARG A 152 -26.22 16.36 18.16
CA ARG A 152 -27.04 17.45 18.72
C ARG A 152 -27.70 18.31 17.65
N LEU A 153 -27.36 18.10 16.38
CA LEU A 153 -27.89 18.85 15.24
C LEU A 153 -29.03 18.09 14.56
N PRO A 154 -29.87 18.78 13.75
CA PRO A 154 -30.95 18.14 13.00
C PRO A 154 -30.46 16.99 12.12
N ARG A 155 -31.22 15.89 12.10
CA ARG A 155 -30.85 14.64 11.40
C ARG A 155 -30.94 14.73 9.89
N GLU A 156 -31.68 15.71 9.39
CA GLU A 156 -31.90 15.94 7.97
C GLU A 156 -30.68 16.57 7.29
N TYR A 157 -29.72 17.06 8.08
CA TYR A 157 -28.49 17.61 7.54
C TYR A 157 -27.58 16.49 7.02
N ASP A 158 -26.86 16.78 5.93
CA ASP A 158 -25.88 15.84 5.41
C ASP A 158 -24.81 15.54 6.45
N PHE A 159 -24.57 14.26 6.70
CA PHE A 159 -23.70 13.83 7.79
C PHE A 159 -22.24 14.26 7.56
N GLN A 160 -21.75 14.15 6.32
CA GLN A 160 -20.36 14.52 6.00
C GLN A 160 -20.15 16.02 6.19
N SER A 161 -20.96 16.85 5.54
CA SER A 161 -20.83 18.31 5.62
C SER A 161 -21.05 18.84 7.03
N THR A 162 -21.99 18.25 7.78
CA THR A 162 -22.24 18.64 9.18
C THR A 162 -21.04 18.32 10.07
N LEU A 163 -20.43 17.15 9.89
CA LEU A 163 -19.24 16.75 10.65
C LEU A 163 -18.05 17.67 10.37
N LEU A 164 -17.82 18.02 9.10
CA LEU A 164 -16.75 18.94 8.72
C LEU A 164 -17.00 20.34 9.27
N ARG A 165 -18.24 20.82 9.19
CA ARG A 165 -18.62 22.12 9.74
C ARG A 165 -18.39 22.19 11.25
N VAL A 166 -18.80 21.16 11.99
CA VAL A 166 -18.57 21.06 13.44
C VAL A 166 -17.08 21.02 13.75
N ALA A 167 -16.29 20.22 13.02
CA ALA A 167 -14.84 20.15 13.21
C ALA A 167 -14.16 21.51 12.96
N THR A 168 -14.57 22.21 11.90
CA THR A 168 -14.02 23.52 11.54
C THR A 168 -14.38 24.57 12.59
N GLN A 169 -15.62 24.58 13.07
CA GLN A 169 -16.08 25.47 14.15
C GLN A 169 -15.36 25.22 15.47
N ALA A 170 -14.95 23.97 15.73
CA ALA A 170 -14.14 23.61 16.89
C ALA A 170 -12.65 23.99 16.74
N GLY A 171 -12.24 24.59 15.62
CA GLY A 171 -10.88 25.03 15.38
C GLY A 171 -9.94 23.89 14.95
N ALA A 172 -10.43 22.93 14.16
CA ALA A 172 -9.62 21.85 13.63
C ALA A 172 -8.36 22.38 12.92
N GLY A 173 -7.21 21.74 13.17
CA GLY A 173 -5.95 22.08 12.53
C GLY A 173 -5.98 21.79 11.03
N HIS A 174 -5.19 22.53 10.25
CA HIS A 174 -5.12 22.36 8.80
C HIS A 174 -3.75 21.81 8.40
N VAL A 175 -3.74 20.72 7.65
CA VAL A 175 -2.54 20.17 7.01
C VAL A 175 -2.69 20.35 5.51
N LEU A 176 -1.77 21.08 4.90
CA LEU A 176 -1.81 21.30 3.46
C LEU A 176 -1.48 20.02 2.69
N LEU A 177 -2.30 19.71 1.69
CA LEU A 177 -2.10 18.60 0.77
C LEU A 177 -0.75 18.75 0.06
N PRO A 178 0.20 17.82 0.25
CA PRO A 178 1.52 17.97 -0.33
C PRO A 178 1.44 17.77 -1.86
N ALA A 179 2.14 18.59 -2.64
CA ALA A 179 2.11 18.54 -4.11
C ALA A 179 2.47 17.16 -4.70
N ARG A 180 3.24 16.34 -3.96
CA ARG A 180 3.51 14.95 -4.34
C ARG A 180 2.26 14.07 -4.37
N ALA A 181 1.29 14.32 -3.50
CA ALA A 181 0.04 13.57 -3.44
C ALA A 181 -0.86 13.93 -4.61
N ILE A 182 -0.92 15.22 -4.99
CA ILE A 182 -1.63 15.68 -6.18
C ILE A 182 -1.09 14.97 -7.44
N ARG A 183 0.25 14.97 -7.62
CA ARG A 183 0.89 14.24 -8.73
C ARG A 183 0.69 12.72 -8.69
N ALA A 184 0.46 12.16 -7.51
CA ALA A 184 0.20 10.74 -7.32
C ALA A 184 -1.28 10.38 -7.57
N GLY A 185 -2.12 11.33 -8.01
CA GLY A 185 -3.53 11.15 -8.35
C GLY A 185 -4.50 11.33 -7.18
N HIS A 186 -4.10 12.06 -6.13
CA HIS A 186 -5.02 12.42 -5.05
C HIS A 186 -6.17 13.30 -5.56
N GLY A 187 -7.38 13.01 -5.11
CA GLY A 187 -8.52 13.92 -5.09
C GLY A 187 -9.84 13.15 -5.07
N VAL A 188 -10.95 13.86 -5.16
CA VAL A 188 -12.29 13.28 -5.04
C VAL A 188 -12.97 13.25 -6.40
N GLU A 189 -13.45 12.08 -6.80
CA GLU A 189 -14.02 11.85 -8.11
C GLU A 189 -15.28 11.01 -8.05
N ARG A 190 -16.31 11.45 -8.78
CA ARG A 190 -17.62 10.79 -8.84
C ARG A 190 -17.96 10.32 -10.26
N ASP A 191 -17.21 10.75 -11.27
CA ASP A 191 -17.32 10.27 -12.63
C ASP A 191 -16.49 9.00 -12.86
N ALA A 192 -17.12 7.95 -13.39
CA ALA A 192 -16.47 6.68 -13.66
C ALA A 192 -15.27 6.79 -14.62
N ALA A 193 -15.38 7.62 -15.65
CA ALA A 193 -14.31 7.76 -16.65
C ALA A 193 -13.07 8.45 -16.06
N THR A 194 -13.28 9.54 -15.31
CA THR A 194 -12.19 10.27 -14.65
C THR A 194 -11.60 9.47 -13.49
N LEU A 195 -12.45 8.70 -12.78
CA LEU A 195 -12.02 7.79 -11.74
C LEU A 195 -11.08 6.71 -12.29
N GLU A 196 -11.36 6.17 -13.48
CA GLU A 196 -10.50 5.18 -14.13
C GLU A 196 -9.12 5.78 -14.47
N VAL A 197 -9.06 7.01 -14.97
CA VAL A 197 -7.79 7.72 -15.22
C VAL A 197 -7.00 7.90 -13.93
N ARG A 198 -7.62 8.47 -12.88
CA ARG A 198 -6.97 8.67 -11.58
C ARG A 198 -6.57 7.36 -10.93
N SER A 199 -7.36 6.30 -11.09
CA SER A 199 -7.01 4.97 -10.58
C SER A 199 -5.71 4.48 -11.20
N ARG A 200 -5.47 4.72 -12.50
CA ARG A 200 -4.21 4.34 -13.15
C ARG A 200 -3.04 5.14 -12.59
N ASP A 201 -3.20 6.44 -12.36
CA ASP A 201 -2.15 7.29 -11.79
C ASP A 201 -1.81 6.90 -10.35
N VAL A 202 -2.83 6.58 -9.54
CA VAL A 202 -2.66 6.12 -8.15
C VAL A 202 -2.06 4.72 -8.10
N LEU A 203 -2.50 3.81 -8.96
CA LEU A 203 -1.93 2.46 -9.01
C LEU A 203 -0.49 2.50 -9.53
N ALA A 204 -0.19 3.35 -10.50
CA ALA A 204 1.18 3.59 -10.96
C ALA A 204 2.06 4.18 -9.85
N SER A 205 1.56 5.17 -9.12
CA SER A 205 2.30 5.79 -8.02
C SER A 205 2.48 4.85 -6.83
N LEU A 206 1.49 4.00 -6.52
CA LEU A 206 1.60 2.93 -5.51
C LEU A 206 2.61 1.88 -5.94
N ALA A 207 2.61 1.47 -7.22
CA ALA A 207 3.60 0.56 -7.75
C ALA A 207 5.01 1.16 -7.67
N GLU A 208 5.16 2.48 -7.81
CA GLU A 208 6.45 3.17 -7.66
C GLU A 208 6.84 3.44 -6.18
N ALA A 209 5.88 3.74 -5.31
CA ALA A 209 6.11 4.08 -3.90
C ALA A 209 6.33 2.85 -3.00
N ARG A 210 5.73 1.71 -3.35
CA ARG A 210 5.97 0.41 -2.69
C ARG A 210 7.23 -0.29 -3.16
N SER A 211 7.87 0.27 -4.18
CA SER A 211 9.06 -0.27 -4.79
C SER A 211 10.27 0.19 -3.98
N GLY A 212 11.03 -0.75 -3.41
CA GLY A 212 12.34 -0.41 -2.85
C GLY A 212 13.21 0.23 -3.94
N TRP A 213 14.27 0.95 -3.58
CA TRP A 213 15.15 1.58 -4.57
C TRP A 213 15.59 0.63 -5.71
N ILE A 214 15.79 -0.66 -5.44
CA ILE A 214 16.11 -1.67 -6.44
C ILE A 214 14.92 -2.02 -7.35
N ASP A 215 13.71 -2.04 -6.84
CA ASP A 215 12.53 -2.20 -7.69
C ASP A 215 12.41 -1.01 -8.66
N ARG A 216 12.74 0.20 -8.21
CA ARG A 216 12.73 1.42 -9.04
C ARG A 216 13.84 1.43 -10.09
N TYR A 217 15.07 1.11 -9.71
CA TYR A 217 16.25 1.26 -10.59
C TYR A 217 16.64 0.00 -11.36
N CYS A 218 16.28 -1.20 -10.88
CA CYS A 218 16.62 -2.47 -11.52
C CYS A 218 15.39 -3.14 -12.12
N PHE A 219 14.34 -3.44 -11.34
CA PHE A 219 13.22 -4.25 -11.85
C PHE A 219 12.28 -3.48 -12.75
N THR A 220 11.91 -2.25 -12.41
CA THR A 220 10.98 -1.43 -13.20
C THR A 220 11.45 -1.21 -14.65
N PRO A 221 12.70 -0.78 -14.93
CA PRO A 221 13.15 -0.59 -16.31
C PRO A 221 13.20 -1.91 -17.10
N LEU A 222 13.67 -2.99 -16.47
CA LEU A 222 13.72 -4.32 -17.10
C LEU A 222 12.31 -4.84 -17.38
N THR A 223 11.40 -4.68 -16.43
CA THR A 223 10.02 -5.14 -16.58
C THR A 223 9.30 -4.34 -17.66
N ARG A 224 9.47 -3.01 -17.70
CA ARG A 224 8.91 -2.14 -18.75
C ARG A 224 9.43 -2.48 -20.14
N LEU A 225 10.65 -3.01 -20.26
CA LEU A 225 11.20 -3.45 -21.54
C LEU A 225 10.52 -4.73 -22.06
N ILE A 226 10.22 -5.68 -21.16
CA ILE A 226 9.71 -7.00 -21.55
C ILE A 226 8.17 -7.03 -21.60
N LEU A 227 7.50 -6.20 -20.79
CA LEU A 227 6.04 -6.15 -20.67
C LEU A 227 5.31 -5.99 -22.04
N PRO A 228 5.74 -5.11 -22.97
CA PRO A 228 5.09 -4.97 -24.28
C PRO A 228 5.11 -6.26 -25.11
N LEU A 229 6.15 -7.09 -24.97
CA LEU A 229 6.28 -8.36 -25.68
C LEU A 229 5.24 -9.37 -25.19
N PHE A 230 5.02 -9.45 -23.88
CA PHE A 230 4.03 -10.34 -23.29
C PHE A 230 2.60 -9.91 -23.59
N VAL A 231 2.33 -8.60 -23.59
CA VAL A 231 1.04 -8.05 -23.99
C VAL A 231 0.74 -8.35 -25.46
N ARG A 232 1.69 -8.12 -26.38
CA ARG A 232 1.52 -8.45 -27.81
C ARG A 232 1.25 -9.93 -28.05
N ARG A 233 1.91 -10.82 -27.30
CA ARG A 233 1.75 -12.27 -27.45
C ARG A 233 0.58 -12.86 -26.65
N ARG A 234 -0.23 -12.03 -25.98
CA ARG A 234 -1.37 -12.43 -25.14
C ARG A 234 -1.00 -13.52 -24.11
N VAL A 235 0.20 -13.44 -23.55
CA VAL A 235 0.65 -14.42 -22.56
C VAL A 235 -0.15 -14.24 -21.26
N PRO A 236 -0.72 -15.30 -20.67
CA PRO A 236 -1.41 -15.22 -19.37
C PRO A 236 -0.42 -14.91 -18.24
N ALA A 237 -0.85 -14.16 -17.21
CA ALA A 237 0.03 -13.77 -16.11
C ALA A 237 0.55 -15.01 -15.34
N VAL A 238 -0.30 -16.01 -15.11
CA VAL A 238 0.09 -17.34 -14.58
C VAL A 238 1.22 -17.98 -15.39
N GLY A 239 1.23 -17.83 -16.72
CA GLY A 239 2.29 -18.38 -17.56
C GLY A 239 3.64 -17.72 -17.31
N VAL A 240 3.65 -16.38 -17.15
CA VAL A 240 4.86 -15.63 -16.83
C VAL A 240 5.35 -15.96 -15.41
N LEU A 241 4.42 -16.03 -14.44
CA LEU A 241 4.73 -16.43 -13.07
C LEU A 241 5.29 -17.86 -13.00
N GLY A 242 4.67 -18.80 -13.71
CA GLY A 242 5.12 -20.19 -13.79
C GLY A 242 6.50 -20.32 -14.41
N ALA A 243 6.80 -19.56 -15.47
CA ALA A 243 8.14 -19.50 -16.05
C ALA A 243 9.17 -18.93 -15.06
N GLY A 244 8.84 -17.82 -14.38
CA GLY A 244 9.68 -17.25 -13.33
C GLY A 244 9.96 -18.25 -12.21
N ALA A 245 8.93 -18.96 -11.73
CA ALA A 245 9.06 -19.99 -10.70
C ALA A 245 9.90 -21.19 -11.15
N ALA A 246 9.75 -21.65 -12.40
CA ALA A 246 10.56 -22.74 -12.93
C ALA A 246 12.04 -22.37 -13.02
N ILE A 247 12.36 -21.15 -13.48
CA ILE A 247 13.74 -20.64 -13.52
C ILE A 247 14.30 -20.45 -12.10
N ALA A 248 13.48 -19.98 -11.16
CA ALA A 248 13.84 -19.85 -9.76
C ALA A 248 14.23 -21.20 -9.13
N LEU A 249 13.40 -22.23 -9.33
CA LEU A 249 13.68 -23.57 -8.84
C LEU A 249 14.93 -24.16 -9.51
N GLY A 250 15.05 -24.00 -10.83
CA GLY A 250 16.20 -24.48 -11.58
C GLY A 250 17.51 -23.86 -11.13
N GLY A 251 17.54 -22.54 -10.93
CA GLY A 251 18.77 -21.88 -10.50
C GLY A 251 19.06 -22.02 -9.00
N LEU A 252 18.06 -22.21 -8.13
CA LEU A 252 18.27 -22.64 -6.72
C LEU A 252 18.92 -24.01 -6.68
N ALA A 253 18.41 -24.95 -7.48
CA ALA A 253 19.03 -26.25 -7.64
C ALA A 253 20.45 -26.11 -8.20
N ALA A 254 20.70 -25.20 -9.15
CA ALA A 254 22.02 -25.05 -9.78
C ALA A 254 23.12 -24.45 -8.89
N ILE A 255 22.81 -23.85 -7.73
CA ILE A 255 23.80 -23.18 -6.85
C ILE A 255 25.05 -24.05 -6.55
N PRO A 256 24.92 -25.34 -6.17
CA PRO A 256 26.08 -26.19 -5.85
C PRO A 256 26.99 -26.47 -7.05
N TRP A 257 26.47 -26.38 -8.27
CA TRP A 257 27.19 -26.76 -9.50
C TRP A 257 27.76 -25.56 -10.25
N TRP A 258 27.00 -24.46 -10.34
CA TRP A 258 27.41 -23.28 -11.11
C TRP A 258 28.16 -22.23 -10.27
N GLY A 259 28.17 -22.41 -8.94
CA GLY A 259 28.69 -21.43 -8.01
C GLY A 259 27.74 -20.25 -7.82
N ALA A 260 28.09 -19.38 -6.86
CA ALA A 260 27.23 -18.31 -6.38
C ALA A 260 26.89 -17.26 -7.46
N GLY A 261 27.87 -16.87 -8.28
CA GLY A 261 27.72 -15.79 -9.26
C GLY A 261 26.67 -16.08 -10.34
N PRO A 262 26.88 -17.10 -11.21
CA PRO A 262 25.92 -17.44 -12.26
C PRO A 262 24.53 -17.78 -11.72
N ALA A 263 24.47 -18.50 -10.59
CA ALA A 263 23.18 -18.82 -9.96
C ALA A 263 22.45 -17.54 -9.50
N ALA A 264 23.13 -16.59 -8.87
CA ALA A 264 22.54 -15.31 -8.45
C ALA A 264 21.98 -14.51 -9.63
N VAL A 265 22.67 -14.49 -10.78
CA VAL A 265 22.17 -13.83 -12.00
C VAL A 265 20.87 -14.47 -12.49
N VAL A 266 20.81 -15.80 -12.51
CA VAL A 266 19.59 -16.54 -12.91
C VAL A 266 18.44 -16.28 -11.95
N MET A 267 18.71 -16.16 -10.64
CA MET A 267 17.71 -15.79 -9.64
C MET A 267 17.16 -14.37 -9.85
N VAL A 268 18.02 -13.40 -10.24
CA VAL A 268 17.56 -12.05 -10.59
C VAL A 268 16.68 -12.07 -11.84
N VAL A 269 17.02 -12.87 -12.86
CA VAL A 269 16.16 -13.04 -14.05
C VAL A 269 14.80 -13.63 -13.66
N ALA A 270 14.78 -14.62 -12.76
CA ALA A 270 13.54 -15.17 -12.24
C ALA A 270 12.70 -14.12 -11.49
N MET A 271 13.32 -13.28 -10.65
CA MET A 271 12.63 -12.15 -10.00
C MET A 271 12.03 -11.16 -11.00
N VAL A 272 12.76 -10.81 -12.07
CA VAL A 272 12.23 -9.91 -13.12
C VAL A 272 10.98 -10.51 -13.77
N LEU A 273 10.96 -11.82 -14.04
CA LEU A 273 9.79 -12.49 -14.59
C LEU A 273 8.62 -12.53 -13.60
N LEU A 274 8.87 -12.80 -12.32
CA LEU A 274 7.84 -12.76 -11.28
C LEU A 274 7.24 -11.34 -11.15
N SER A 275 8.09 -10.30 -11.24
CA SER A 275 7.68 -8.89 -11.27
C SER A 275 6.85 -8.55 -12.52
N ALA A 276 7.26 -9.04 -13.69
CA ALA A 276 6.47 -8.88 -14.92
C ALA A 276 5.11 -9.56 -14.82
N GLY A 277 5.06 -10.77 -14.26
CA GLY A 277 3.83 -11.51 -14.02
C GLY A 277 2.91 -10.82 -13.03
N SER A 278 3.45 -10.25 -11.94
CA SER A 278 2.65 -9.53 -10.94
C SER A 278 2.04 -8.25 -11.52
N LEU A 279 2.82 -7.45 -12.25
CA LEU A 279 2.32 -6.25 -12.93
C LEU A 279 1.25 -6.57 -13.98
N LEU A 280 1.41 -7.65 -14.75
CA LEU A 280 0.36 -8.11 -15.67
C LEU A 280 -0.91 -8.51 -14.91
N GLY A 281 -0.77 -9.17 -13.77
CA GLY A 281 -1.90 -9.51 -12.90
C GLY A 281 -2.63 -8.26 -12.42
N TRP A 282 -1.91 -7.24 -11.94
CA TRP A 282 -2.49 -5.96 -11.54
C TRP A 282 -3.21 -5.26 -12.70
N LEU A 283 -2.61 -5.21 -13.88
CA LEU A 283 -3.22 -4.59 -15.07
C LEU A 283 -4.49 -5.31 -15.54
N ARG A 284 -4.62 -6.60 -15.23
CA ARG A 284 -5.77 -7.43 -15.63
C ARG A 284 -6.79 -7.65 -14.51
N GLY A 285 -6.59 -7.06 -13.33
CA GLY A 285 -7.45 -7.28 -12.15
C GLY A 285 -7.36 -8.69 -11.58
N GLU A 286 -6.29 -9.44 -11.86
CA GLU A 286 -6.03 -10.78 -11.35
C GLU A 286 -5.30 -10.69 -9.99
N ASP A 287 -5.96 -10.09 -9.00
CA ASP A 287 -5.44 -9.78 -7.66
C ASP A 287 -4.68 -10.92 -6.98
N ALA A 288 -5.17 -12.16 -7.11
CA ALA A 288 -4.55 -13.33 -6.50
C ALA A 288 -3.19 -13.64 -7.13
N GLN A 289 -3.10 -13.56 -8.46
CA GLN A 289 -1.87 -13.83 -9.20
C GLN A 289 -0.85 -12.71 -8.98
N ALA A 290 -1.31 -11.46 -8.93
CA ALA A 290 -0.47 -10.31 -8.64
C ALA A 290 0.26 -10.47 -7.28
N ARG A 291 -0.50 -10.82 -6.23
CA ARG A 291 0.03 -11.07 -4.89
C ARG A 291 0.96 -12.29 -4.84
N LEU A 292 0.64 -13.37 -5.57
CA LEU A 292 1.51 -14.54 -5.66
C LEU A 292 2.88 -14.18 -6.26
N GLY A 293 2.92 -13.31 -7.27
CA GLY A 293 4.17 -12.83 -7.84
C GLY A 293 5.00 -12.01 -6.85
N GLU A 294 4.38 -11.07 -6.15
CA GLU A 294 5.04 -10.26 -5.11
C GLU A 294 5.60 -11.12 -3.97
N GLN A 295 4.81 -12.07 -3.47
CA GLN A 295 5.26 -13.04 -2.46
C GLN A 295 6.38 -13.93 -3.00
N GLY A 296 6.28 -14.35 -4.26
CA GLY A 296 7.30 -15.15 -4.93
C GLY A 296 8.65 -14.45 -4.99
N ILE A 297 8.69 -13.15 -5.27
CA ILE A 297 9.92 -12.34 -5.26
C ILE A 297 10.55 -12.34 -3.86
N ALA A 298 9.76 -12.10 -2.80
CA ALA A 298 10.27 -12.07 -1.44
C ALA A 298 10.83 -13.43 -1.00
N VAL A 299 10.07 -14.51 -1.24
CA VAL A 299 10.50 -15.88 -0.91
C VAL A 299 11.76 -16.26 -1.69
N LEU A 300 11.80 -15.95 -2.98
CA LEU A 300 12.96 -16.23 -3.81
C LEU A 300 14.21 -15.49 -3.30
N GLY A 301 14.10 -14.21 -2.97
CA GLY A 301 15.23 -13.43 -2.44
C GLY A 301 15.84 -14.06 -1.19
N VAL A 302 14.99 -14.47 -0.24
CA VAL A 302 15.44 -15.15 0.99
C VAL A 302 16.09 -16.50 0.64
N LEU A 303 15.42 -17.35 -0.14
CA LEU A 303 15.94 -18.68 -0.47
C LEU A 303 17.26 -18.61 -1.25
N SER A 304 17.39 -17.65 -2.16
CA SER A 304 18.62 -17.46 -2.94
C SER A 304 19.79 -17.04 -2.05
N VAL A 305 19.59 -16.06 -1.15
CA VAL A 305 20.66 -15.61 -0.24
C VAL A 305 21.05 -16.73 0.72
N LEU A 306 20.09 -17.43 1.32
CA LEU A 306 20.36 -18.54 2.24
C LEU A 306 20.99 -19.74 1.53
N GLY A 307 20.53 -20.07 0.31
CA GLY A 307 21.10 -21.13 -0.50
C GLY A 307 22.56 -20.86 -0.87
N ILE A 308 22.86 -19.64 -1.32
CA ILE A 308 24.23 -19.21 -1.63
C ILE A 308 25.10 -19.23 -0.37
N ALA A 309 24.60 -18.70 0.76
CA ALA A 309 25.31 -18.70 2.03
C ALA A 309 25.61 -20.13 2.53
N GLY A 310 24.66 -21.05 2.40
CA GLY A 310 24.81 -22.44 2.78
C GLY A 310 25.83 -23.19 1.93
N VAL A 311 25.77 -23.05 0.61
CA VAL A 311 26.76 -23.66 -0.31
C VAL A 311 28.15 -23.04 -0.12
N GLN A 312 28.25 -21.74 0.15
CA GLN A 312 29.54 -21.11 0.45
C GLN A 312 30.12 -21.60 1.79
N ALA A 313 29.27 -21.81 2.81
CA ALA A 313 29.71 -22.32 4.10
C ALA A 313 30.23 -23.76 3.99
N SER A 314 29.57 -24.60 3.19
CA SER A 314 30.02 -25.98 2.96
C SER A 314 31.28 -26.06 2.10
N SER A 315 31.42 -25.21 1.08
CA SER A 315 32.59 -25.21 0.21
C SER A 315 33.86 -24.68 0.87
N VAL A 316 33.75 -23.66 1.73
CA VAL A 316 34.88 -23.08 2.47
C VAL A 316 35.15 -23.81 3.79
N GLY A 317 34.19 -24.60 4.30
CA GLY A 317 34.30 -25.25 5.61
C GLY A 317 34.22 -24.28 6.79
N SER A 318 33.60 -23.11 6.58
CA SER A 318 33.48 -22.05 7.59
C SER A 318 32.02 -21.61 7.74
N GLY A 319 31.56 -21.48 8.99
CA GLY A 319 30.21 -21.02 9.32
C GLY A 319 29.96 -19.53 9.02
N THR A 320 31.00 -18.75 8.70
CA THR A 320 30.87 -17.28 8.53
C THR A 320 29.82 -16.90 7.48
N ALA A 321 29.83 -17.56 6.31
CA ALA A 321 28.86 -17.25 5.25
C ALA A 321 27.42 -17.55 5.69
N ALA A 322 27.20 -18.70 6.35
CA ALA A 322 25.89 -19.09 6.85
C ALA A 322 25.37 -18.11 7.92
N VAL A 323 26.22 -17.70 8.86
CA VAL A 323 25.86 -16.72 9.90
C VAL A 323 25.52 -15.37 9.28
N LEU A 324 26.32 -14.86 8.34
CA LEU A 324 26.06 -13.58 7.68
C LEU A 324 24.76 -13.62 6.85
N GLY A 325 24.53 -14.69 6.09
CA GLY A 325 23.29 -14.88 5.33
C GLY A 325 22.05 -14.95 6.22
N LEU A 326 22.11 -15.75 7.29
CA LEU A 326 21.01 -15.88 8.25
C LEU A 326 20.75 -14.59 9.00
N ALA A 327 21.78 -13.96 9.57
CA ALA A 327 21.66 -12.72 10.32
C ALA A 327 21.15 -11.57 9.44
N GLY A 328 21.65 -11.45 8.21
CA GLY A 328 21.18 -10.44 7.26
C GLY A 328 19.72 -10.64 6.87
N MET A 329 19.32 -11.86 6.53
CA MET A 329 17.91 -12.14 6.20
C MET A 329 16.99 -11.97 7.40
N ALA A 330 17.42 -12.39 8.59
CA ALA A 330 16.65 -12.16 9.81
C ALA A 330 16.46 -10.66 10.07
N ALA A 331 17.53 -9.85 9.98
CA ALA A 331 17.44 -8.40 10.19
C ALA A 331 16.50 -7.74 9.17
N THR A 332 16.62 -8.09 7.88
CA THR A 332 15.74 -7.59 6.81
C THR A 332 14.28 -7.97 7.06
N LEU A 333 13.99 -9.26 7.33
CA LEU A 333 12.61 -9.73 7.54
C LEU A 333 11.97 -9.20 8.82
N ILE A 334 12.76 -8.93 9.87
CA ILE A 334 12.26 -8.27 11.08
C ILE A 334 11.98 -6.79 10.77
N GLY A 335 12.89 -6.12 10.05
CA GLY A 335 12.75 -4.72 9.65
C GLY A 335 11.50 -4.46 8.81
N GLU A 336 11.22 -5.34 7.85
CA GLU A 336 10.00 -5.29 7.02
C GLU A 336 8.70 -5.43 7.84
N ARG A 337 8.76 -6.01 9.05
CA ARG A 337 7.59 -6.16 9.94
C ARG A 337 7.42 -5.02 10.93
N VAL A 338 8.39 -4.10 11.04
CA VAL A 338 8.26 -2.95 11.93
C VAL A 338 7.25 -1.97 11.35
N PRO A 339 6.18 -1.61 12.09
CA PRO A 339 5.16 -0.69 11.60
C PRO A 339 5.70 0.74 11.53
N GLY A 340 5.69 1.35 10.35
CA GLY A 340 6.14 2.73 10.18
C GLY A 340 6.47 3.09 8.73
N PRO A 341 6.81 4.37 8.46
CA PRO A 341 7.29 4.80 7.16
C PRO A 341 8.63 4.13 6.87
N VAL A 342 8.69 3.40 5.77
CA VAL A 342 9.89 2.71 5.33
C VAL A 342 10.75 3.68 4.52
N ALA A 343 12.05 3.76 4.82
CA ALA A 343 12.97 4.55 4.04
C ALA A 343 13.08 3.97 2.62
N PRO A 344 13.20 4.81 1.56
CA PRO A 344 13.23 4.32 0.18
C PRO A 344 14.43 3.42 -0.14
N TRP A 345 15.51 3.51 0.66
CA TRP A 345 16.72 2.70 0.55
C TRP A 345 16.73 1.46 1.46
N ALA A 346 15.66 1.23 2.22
CA ALA A 346 15.59 0.14 3.20
C ALA A 346 15.82 -1.23 2.53
N ALA A 347 16.40 -2.14 3.31
CA ALA A 347 16.61 -3.52 2.91
C ALA A 347 15.29 -4.25 2.69
N SER A 348 15.25 -5.01 1.61
CA SER A 348 14.25 -6.02 1.32
C SER A 348 14.90 -7.34 0.91
N ALA A 349 14.12 -8.42 0.92
CA ALA A 349 14.61 -9.72 0.43
C ALA A 349 15.12 -9.64 -1.03
N ALA A 350 14.48 -8.82 -1.85
CA ALA A 350 14.88 -8.59 -3.23
C ALA A 350 16.15 -7.75 -3.35
N THR A 351 16.30 -6.72 -2.50
CA THR A 351 17.50 -5.89 -2.53
C THR A 351 18.75 -6.68 -2.16
N ALA A 352 18.61 -7.61 -1.21
CA ALA A 352 19.72 -8.43 -0.76
C ALA A 352 20.32 -9.29 -1.87
N LEU A 353 19.48 -9.96 -2.66
CA LEU A 353 19.96 -10.79 -3.77
C LEU A 353 20.67 -9.93 -4.84
N VAL A 354 20.09 -8.79 -5.22
CA VAL A 354 20.68 -7.91 -6.23
C VAL A 354 22.02 -7.33 -5.75
N LEU A 355 22.12 -6.95 -4.48
CA LEU A 355 23.38 -6.52 -3.87
C LEU A 355 24.43 -7.64 -3.85
N LEU A 356 24.02 -8.91 -3.73
CA LEU A 356 24.92 -10.06 -3.72
C LEU A 356 25.59 -10.31 -5.07
N VAL A 357 24.87 -10.09 -6.18
CA VAL A 357 25.31 -10.45 -7.55
C VAL A 357 26.73 -9.99 -7.89
N PRO A 358 27.12 -8.70 -7.77
CA PRO A 358 28.45 -8.27 -8.18
C PRO A 358 29.56 -8.96 -7.37
N PHE A 359 29.33 -9.20 -6.07
CA PHE A 359 30.30 -9.89 -5.21
C PHE A 359 30.36 -11.39 -5.52
N ALA A 360 29.22 -12.01 -5.78
CA ALA A 360 29.14 -13.42 -6.15
C ALA A 360 29.82 -13.69 -7.50
N LEU A 361 29.68 -12.79 -8.48
CA LEU A 361 30.38 -12.85 -9.77
C LEU A 361 31.90 -12.63 -9.60
N GLY A 362 32.30 -11.73 -8.70
CA GLY A 362 33.70 -11.50 -8.37
C GLY A 362 34.34 -12.54 -7.44
N GLY A 363 33.63 -13.60 -7.07
CA GLY A 363 34.12 -14.62 -6.12
C GLY A 363 34.25 -14.15 -4.67
N MET A 364 33.77 -12.95 -4.36
CA MET A 364 33.83 -12.29 -3.05
C MET A 364 32.51 -12.46 -2.26
N THR A 365 31.88 -13.62 -2.37
CA THR A 365 30.53 -13.90 -1.83
C THR A 365 30.39 -13.54 -0.35
N THR A 366 31.42 -13.81 0.47
CA THR A 366 31.43 -13.48 1.90
C THR A 366 31.36 -11.98 2.17
N ILE A 367 32.02 -11.15 1.34
CA ILE A 367 31.92 -9.68 1.43
C ILE A 367 30.51 -9.22 1.06
N GLY A 368 29.92 -9.81 0.01
CA GLY A 368 28.54 -9.53 -0.37
C GLY A 368 27.54 -9.86 0.75
N LEU A 369 27.68 -11.03 1.38
CA LEU A 369 26.87 -11.44 2.53
C LEU A 369 27.07 -10.52 3.75
N ALA A 370 28.29 -10.04 4.00
CA ALA A 370 28.55 -9.07 5.05
C ALA A 370 27.86 -7.72 4.78
N LEU A 371 27.88 -7.25 3.53
CA LEU A 371 27.17 -6.03 3.14
C LEU A 371 25.65 -6.17 3.27
N ILE A 372 25.10 -7.33 2.93
CA ILE A 372 23.67 -7.62 3.14
C ILE A 372 23.33 -7.59 4.63
N ALA A 373 24.15 -8.21 5.47
CA ALA A 373 23.94 -8.19 6.91
C ALA A 373 24.00 -6.76 7.48
N LEU A 374 24.96 -5.96 7.03
CA LEU A 374 25.08 -4.55 7.41
C LEU A 374 23.88 -3.73 6.94
N HIS A 375 23.47 -3.88 5.68
CA HIS A 375 22.33 -3.14 5.10
C HIS A 375 21.01 -3.50 5.80
N GLY A 376 20.79 -4.79 6.10
CA GLY A 376 19.66 -5.27 6.89
C GLY A 376 19.66 -4.69 8.31
N ALA A 377 20.81 -4.72 9.00
CA ALA A 377 20.94 -4.19 10.35
C ALA A 377 20.72 -2.67 10.42
N VAL A 378 21.26 -1.90 9.46
CA VAL A 378 21.06 -0.45 9.38
C VAL A 378 19.58 -0.12 9.10
N SER A 379 18.93 -0.87 8.21
CA SER A 379 17.51 -0.69 7.90
C SER A 379 16.62 -1.00 9.11
N LEU A 380 16.90 -2.09 9.82
CA LEU A 380 16.20 -2.45 11.06
C LEU A 380 16.39 -1.40 12.14
N THR A 381 17.62 -0.91 12.34
CA THR A 381 17.92 0.12 13.34
C THR A 381 17.13 1.40 13.06
N MET A 382 17.10 1.85 11.80
CA MET A 382 16.30 3.00 11.40
C MET A 382 14.81 2.79 11.62
N ALA A 383 14.28 1.60 11.33
CA ALA A 383 12.88 1.27 11.56
C ALA A 383 12.51 1.29 13.06
N ILE A 384 13.41 0.78 13.91
CA ILE A 384 13.25 0.84 15.38
C ILE A 384 13.31 2.30 15.86
N GLU A 385 14.23 3.10 15.34
CA GLU A 385 14.40 4.49 15.76
C GLU A 385 13.21 5.38 15.35
N THR A 386 12.64 5.16 14.17
CA THR A 386 11.42 5.86 13.74
C THR A 386 10.21 5.44 14.57
N LEU A 387 10.11 4.18 14.96
CA LEU A 387 9.08 3.71 15.89
C LEU A 387 9.25 4.37 17.27
N ARG A 388 10.48 4.43 17.79
CA ARG A 388 10.79 5.05 19.09
C ARG A 388 10.43 6.53 19.14
N ARG A 389 10.63 7.30 18.06
CA ARG A 389 10.29 8.73 18.02
C ARG A 389 8.77 9.00 18.05
N ARG A 390 7.94 7.96 17.93
CA ARG A 390 6.47 8.07 17.91
C ARG A 390 5.80 7.65 19.22
N VAL A 391 6.53 6.97 20.10
CA VAL A 391 6.10 6.59 21.45
C VAL A 391 6.65 7.62 22.42
#